data_AF-A0A7J2YST8-F1
#
_entry.id   AF-A0A7J2YST8-F1
#
_cell.length_a   1.000
_cell.length_b   1.000
_cell.length_c   1.000
_cell.angle_alpha   90.00
_cell.angle_beta   90.00
_cell.angle_gamma   90.00
#
_symmetry.space_group_name_H-M   'P 1'
#
loop_
_entity.id
_entity.type
_entity.pdbx_description
1 polymer ?
#
loop_
_entity_poly.entity_id
_entity_poly.type
_entity_poly.pdbx_seq_one_letter_code
_entity_poly.pdbx_strand_id
1 'polypeptide(L)'
;MSESEDPTATVVRLLQKNIRVVKEDNSIASILVSQEWYDRELFKNYDGQITVGLVESRDTKIEMSGRIRRRLGSLRVNVWATDKQGSSDNGKQIRNKTVEEINRVIRQNRNKPNTTEYNFAGLGYPEGDPHKAFQTGAASELQPEHANWNELTSLEYQKIWYSDDQRHSKSHNINGEYALMLFRFKIESREKAVKQIVLSFEGYGSAPVGFGVTVKVWNHVAGAWQNAHYGTDEADETVTITLTSNLTDYIDDEQYVWLLARTTNPSDGMTSAILYCDYACCTVTVNGITYLDIVSFRDADRVDTKPFIYRTEFTLKSWCFEDVGGVF
;
A
#
# COMPACT_ATOMS: atom_id res chain seq x y z
N MET A 1 -6.59 0.73 -22.28
CA MET A 1 -7.54 1.77 -21.83
C MET A 1 -7.69 1.60 -20.33
N SER A 2 -7.56 2.66 -19.54
CA SER A 2 -7.70 2.60 -18.08
C SER A 2 -9.15 2.30 -17.71
N GLU A 3 -9.35 1.46 -16.70
CA GLU A 3 -10.67 1.03 -16.24
C GLU A 3 -10.99 1.64 -14.87
N SER A 4 -12.27 1.80 -14.54
CA SER A 4 -12.68 2.20 -13.20
C SER A 4 -12.48 1.05 -12.21
N GLU A 5 -11.96 1.34 -11.01
CA GLU A 5 -12.01 0.42 -9.87
C GLU A 5 -13.44 0.37 -9.32
N ASP A 6 -13.83 -0.81 -8.82
CA ASP A 6 -15.08 -0.97 -8.06
C ASP A 6 -15.01 -0.16 -6.75
N PRO A 7 -15.98 0.73 -6.46
CA PRO A 7 -16.08 1.42 -5.18
C PRO A 7 -15.95 0.51 -3.95
N THR A 8 -16.44 -0.74 -4.00
CA THR A 8 -16.32 -1.65 -2.86
C THR A 8 -14.87 -2.09 -2.65
N ALA A 9 -14.11 -2.35 -3.73
CA ALA A 9 -12.69 -2.70 -3.68
C ALA A 9 -11.86 -1.55 -3.08
N THR A 10 -12.15 -0.30 -3.48
CA THR A 10 -11.48 0.87 -2.90
C THR A 10 -11.68 0.94 -1.39
N VAL A 11 -12.91 0.75 -0.91
CA VAL A 11 -13.22 0.81 0.52
C VAL A 11 -12.62 -0.37 1.28
N VAL A 12 -12.65 -1.58 0.74
CA VAL A 12 -12.02 -2.76 1.35
C VAL A 12 -10.52 -2.53 1.53
N ARG A 13 -9.82 -2.14 0.46
CA ARG A 13 -8.39 -1.81 0.51
C ARG A 13 -8.08 -0.70 1.52
N LEU A 14 -8.88 0.36 1.52
CA LEU A 14 -8.72 1.47 2.47
C LEU A 14 -8.82 0.98 3.94
N LEU A 15 -9.85 0.20 4.26
CA LEU A 15 -10.07 -0.29 5.62
C LEU A 15 -9.03 -1.33 6.02
N GLN A 16 -8.72 -2.28 5.14
CA GLN A 16 -7.75 -3.34 5.41
C GLN A 16 -6.35 -2.80 5.73
N LYS A 17 -5.91 -1.73 5.06
CA LYS A 17 -4.59 -1.13 5.31
C LYS A 17 -4.51 -0.26 6.56
N ASN A 18 -5.63 0.32 7.00
CA ASN A 18 -5.59 1.39 8.00
C ASN A 18 -6.26 1.03 9.33
N ILE A 19 -7.03 -0.05 9.41
CA ILE A 19 -7.67 -0.48 10.65
C ILE A 19 -6.64 -1.09 11.58
N ARG A 20 -6.61 -0.62 12.83
CA ARG A 20 -5.80 -1.20 13.89
C ARG A 20 -6.59 -1.20 15.19
N VAL A 21 -7.12 -2.37 15.56
CA VAL A 21 -7.87 -2.55 16.80
C VAL A 21 -6.94 -3.13 17.86
N VAL A 22 -6.80 -2.43 19.00
CA VAL A 22 -5.96 -2.85 20.12
C VAL A 22 -6.85 -3.36 21.26
N LYS A 23 -6.58 -4.58 21.72
CA LYS A 23 -7.28 -5.23 22.83
C LYS A 23 -6.82 -4.68 24.20
N GLU A 24 -7.55 -4.97 25.27
CA GLU A 24 -7.18 -4.54 26.63
C GLU A 24 -5.82 -5.08 27.11
N ASP A 25 -5.37 -6.20 26.55
CA ASP A 25 -4.05 -6.79 26.82
C ASP A 25 -2.91 -6.19 25.98
N ASN A 26 -3.18 -5.11 25.25
CA ASN A 26 -2.31 -4.46 24.25
C ASN A 26 -1.98 -5.31 23.01
N SER A 27 -2.58 -6.49 22.83
CA SER A 27 -2.46 -7.25 21.59
C SER A 27 -3.30 -6.62 20.47
N ILE A 28 -2.93 -6.88 19.22
CA ILE A 28 -3.68 -6.43 18.04
C ILE A 28 -4.77 -7.47 17.74
N ALA A 29 -6.01 -7.01 17.55
CA ALA A 29 -7.10 -7.87 17.14
C ALA A 29 -7.01 -8.22 15.65
N SER A 30 -7.27 -9.50 15.34
CA SER A 30 -7.29 -10.00 13.97
C SER A 30 -8.67 -9.71 13.34
N ILE A 31 -8.74 -8.69 12.49
CA ILE A 31 -9.98 -8.27 11.82
C ILE A 31 -9.87 -8.54 10.32
N LEU A 32 -10.80 -9.33 9.78
CA LEU A 32 -10.87 -9.53 8.34
C LEU A 32 -11.75 -8.48 7.68
N VAL A 33 -11.31 -7.92 6.54
CA VAL A 33 -12.12 -7.01 5.71
C VAL A 33 -12.39 -7.68 4.37
N SER A 34 -13.64 -7.75 3.92
CA SER A 34 -14.00 -8.36 2.64
C SER A 34 -15.22 -7.71 1.96
N GLN A 35 -15.42 -8.04 0.68
CA GLN A 35 -16.58 -7.62 -0.13
C GLN A 35 -17.80 -8.55 0.06
N GLU A 36 -17.65 -9.66 0.79
CA GLU A 36 -18.65 -10.71 0.89
C GLU A 36 -19.59 -10.55 2.08
N TRP A 37 -20.64 -11.37 2.10
CA TRP A 37 -21.59 -11.44 3.20
C TRP A 37 -20.94 -11.99 4.48
N TYR A 38 -21.66 -11.84 5.58
CA TYR A 38 -21.30 -12.44 6.85
C TYR A 38 -20.99 -13.93 6.69
N ASP A 39 -19.80 -14.35 7.12
CA ASP A 39 -19.40 -15.76 7.18
C ASP A 39 -19.01 -16.13 8.60
N ARG A 40 -19.78 -17.09 9.14
CA ARG A 40 -19.62 -17.57 10.51
C ARG A 40 -18.34 -18.38 10.69
N GLU A 41 -17.82 -19.02 9.65
CA GLU A 41 -16.63 -19.87 9.77
C GLU A 41 -15.37 -19.05 10.06
N LEU A 42 -15.36 -17.79 9.64
CA LEU A 42 -14.23 -16.88 9.80
C LEU A 42 -13.97 -16.51 11.27
N PHE A 43 -14.99 -16.53 12.13
CA PHE A 43 -14.82 -16.27 13.57
C PHE A 43 -14.03 -17.35 14.34
N LYS A 44 -13.72 -18.48 13.70
CA LYS A 44 -12.76 -19.44 14.27
C LYS A 44 -11.38 -18.81 14.35
N ASN A 45 -11.00 -18.05 13.32
CA ASN A 45 -9.64 -17.55 13.12
C ASN A 45 -9.50 -16.05 13.42
N TYR A 46 -10.56 -15.27 13.20
CA TYR A 46 -10.58 -13.82 13.37
C TYR A 46 -11.37 -13.40 14.61
N ASP A 47 -11.00 -12.26 15.20
CA ASP A 47 -11.70 -11.63 16.31
C ASP A 47 -12.93 -10.83 15.82
N GLY A 48 -12.91 -10.40 14.56
CA GLY A 48 -14.00 -9.64 13.93
C GLY A 48 -13.98 -9.75 12.41
N GLN A 49 -15.10 -9.39 11.79
CA GLN A 49 -15.24 -9.31 10.33
C GLN A 49 -15.85 -7.96 9.95
N ILE A 50 -15.33 -7.34 8.90
CA ILE A 50 -15.89 -6.16 8.24
C ILE A 50 -16.28 -6.55 6.83
N THR A 51 -17.51 -6.24 6.46
CA THR A 51 -18.06 -6.53 5.14
C THR A 51 -18.48 -5.25 4.46
N VAL A 52 -18.14 -5.08 3.19
CA VAL A 52 -18.44 -3.88 2.41
C VAL A 52 -19.28 -4.25 1.20
N GLY A 53 -20.44 -3.60 1.03
CA GLY A 53 -21.31 -3.82 -0.12
C GLY A 53 -21.80 -2.51 -0.74
N LEU A 54 -21.98 -2.50 -2.06
CA LEU A 54 -22.61 -1.41 -2.77
C LEU A 54 -24.14 -1.54 -2.68
N VAL A 55 -24.82 -0.51 -2.18
CA VAL A 55 -26.29 -0.48 -2.05
C VAL A 55 -26.91 0.17 -3.28
N GLU A 56 -26.35 1.30 -3.71
CA GLU A 56 -26.86 2.07 -4.83
C GLU A 56 -25.70 2.76 -5.54
N SER A 57 -25.79 2.87 -6.87
CA SER A 57 -24.90 3.69 -7.68
C SER A 57 -25.71 4.48 -8.70
N ARG A 58 -25.58 5.80 -8.67
CA ARG A 58 -26.25 6.72 -9.60
C ARG A 58 -25.24 7.41 -10.48
N ASP A 59 -25.36 7.22 -11.77
CA ASP A 59 -24.52 7.88 -12.77
C ASP A 59 -25.22 9.13 -13.32
N THR A 60 -24.50 10.26 -13.30
CA THR A 60 -25.01 11.57 -13.71
C THR A 60 -24.03 12.26 -14.65
N LYS A 61 -24.52 12.72 -15.80
CA LYS A 61 -23.76 13.61 -16.70
C LYS A 61 -23.57 14.96 -16.01
N ILE A 62 -22.37 15.53 -16.09
CA ILE A 62 -22.06 16.84 -15.53
C ILE A 62 -22.14 17.92 -16.60
N GLU A 63 -21.81 17.55 -17.84
CA GLU A 63 -21.75 18.45 -18.98
C GLU A 63 -22.61 17.94 -20.15
N MET A 64 -22.89 18.84 -21.10
CA MET A 64 -23.78 18.59 -22.24
C MET A 64 -23.26 17.51 -23.19
N SER A 65 -21.94 17.44 -23.39
CA SER A 65 -21.29 16.37 -24.17
C SER A 65 -21.50 14.99 -23.52
N GLY A 66 -21.73 14.94 -22.21
CA GLY A 66 -21.81 13.71 -21.44
C GLY A 66 -20.48 12.97 -21.29
N ARG A 67 -19.35 13.60 -21.66
CA ARG A 67 -18.00 13.04 -21.54
C ARG A 67 -17.56 12.99 -20.08
N ILE A 68 -17.73 14.08 -19.33
CA ILE A 68 -17.51 14.06 -17.88
C ILE A 68 -18.77 13.57 -17.16
N ARG A 69 -18.60 12.51 -16.37
CA ARG A 69 -19.66 11.87 -15.59
C ARG A 69 -19.29 11.81 -14.12
N ARG A 70 -20.31 11.90 -13.26
CA ARG A 70 -20.20 11.70 -11.81
C ARG A 70 -21.02 10.49 -11.42
N ARG A 71 -20.38 9.53 -10.75
CA ARG A 71 -21.07 8.42 -10.09
C ARG A 71 -21.18 8.71 -8.60
N LEU A 72 -22.40 8.68 -8.08
CA LEU A 72 -22.72 8.80 -6.66
C LEU A 72 -23.02 7.39 -6.12
N GLY A 73 -22.21 6.93 -5.19
CA GLY A 73 -22.37 5.63 -4.55
C GLY A 73 -22.95 5.75 -3.14
N SER A 74 -23.81 4.81 -2.77
CA SER A 74 -24.17 4.51 -1.38
C SER A 74 -23.63 3.13 -1.05
N LEU A 75 -22.75 3.03 -0.05
CA LEU A 75 -22.19 1.77 0.41
C LEU A 75 -22.71 1.42 1.80
N ARG A 76 -22.78 0.12 2.08
CA ARG A 76 -23.05 -0.42 3.41
C ARG A 76 -21.80 -1.12 3.91
N VAL A 77 -21.36 -0.75 5.11
CA VAL A 77 -20.26 -1.43 5.79
C VAL A 77 -20.81 -2.05 7.06
N ASN A 78 -20.65 -3.35 7.25
CA ASN A 78 -21.05 -4.01 8.49
C ASN A 78 -19.82 -4.46 9.26
N VAL A 79 -19.83 -4.20 10.56
CA VAL A 79 -18.91 -4.78 11.53
C VAL A 79 -19.62 -5.94 12.20
N TRP A 80 -18.95 -7.08 12.30
CA TRP A 80 -19.42 -8.29 12.95
C TRP A 80 -18.40 -8.73 13.99
N ALA A 81 -18.86 -9.04 15.20
CA ALA A 81 -18.04 -9.65 16.23
C ALA A 81 -18.88 -10.63 17.06
N THR A 82 -18.22 -11.60 17.66
CA THR A 82 -18.84 -12.60 18.55
C THR A 82 -17.98 -12.83 19.77
N ASP A 83 -18.58 -13.34 20.84
CA ASP A 83 -17.84 -13.67 22.06
C ASP A 83 -16.97 -14.90 21.81
N LYS A 84 -15.65 -14.75 22.00
CA LYS A 84 -14.66 -15.82 21.85
C LYS A 84 -14.12 -16.22 23.22
N GLN A 85 -14.10 -17.53 23.51
CA GLN A 85 -13.49 -18.03 24.72
C GLN A 85 -11.99 -17.75 24.72
N GLY A 86 -11.47 -17.16 25.82
CA GLY A 86 -10.05 -16.84 25.97
C GLY A 86 -9.59 -15.53 25.33
N SER A 87 -10.49 -14.72 24.76
CA SER A 87 -10.18 -13.33 24.36
C SER A 87 -10.23 -12.40 25.57
N SER A 88 -9.31 -11.43 25.65
CA SER A 88 -9.33 -10.38 26.68
C SER A 88 -10.57 -9.48 26.59
N ASP A 89 -11.07 -9.31 25.36
CA ASP A 89 -12.18 -8.42 25.03
C ASP A 89 -13.38 -9.28 24.62
N ASN A 90 -14.57 -8.91 25.11
CA ASN A 90 -15.82 -9.49 24.65
C ASN A 90 -16.16 -8.99 23.23
N GLY A 91 -17.07 -9.69 22.54
CA GLY A 91 -17.42 -9.36 21.15
C GLY A 91 -17.98 -7.95 21.01
N LYS A 92 -18.68 -7.44 22.03
CA LYS A 92 -19.20 -6.06 22.04
C LYS A 92 -18.08 -5.01 22.10
N GLN A 93 -17.05 -5.24 22.91
CA GLN A 93 -15.87 -4.37 23.00
C GLN A 93 -15.10 -4.36 21.70
N ILE A 94 -14.82 -5.53 21.10
CA ILE A 94 -14.17 -5.64 19.79
C ILE A 94 -14.96 -4.86 18.74
N ARG A 95 -16.29 -5.04 18.69
CA ARG A 95 -17.15 -4.30 17.77
C ARG A 95 -17.06 -2.79 18.00
N ASN A 96 -17.10 -2.31 19.25
CA ASN A 96 -17.06 -0.87 19.54
C ASN A 96 -15.73 -0.24 19.13
N LYS A 97 -14.61 -0.88 19.47
CA LYS A 97 -13.27 -0.44 19.06
C LYS A 97 -13.13 -0.43 17.53
N THR A 98 -13.69 -1.44 16.86
CA THR A 98 -13.71 -1.50 15.38
C THR A 98 -14.55 -0.37 14.78
N VAL A 99 -15.68 -0.01 15.39
CA VAL A 99 -16.52 1.13 14.96
C VAL A 99 -15.78 2.46 15.09
N GLU A 100 -15.02 2.66 16.16
CA GLU A 100 -14.18 3.84 16.36
C GLU A 100 -13.08 3.93 15.30
N GLU A 101 -12.43 2.81 15.01
CA GLU A 101 -11.40 2.73 13.96
C GLU A 101 -11.96 3.02 12.56
N ILE A 102 -13.14 2.48 12.20
CA ILE A 102 -13.78 2.83 10.93
C ILE A 102 -14.08 4.33 10.85
N ASN A 103 -14.59 4.93 11.92
CA ASN A 103 -14.81 6.38 11.98
C ASN A 103 -13.51 7.16 11.77
N ARG A 104 -12.42 6.75 12.42
CA ARG A 104 -11.11 7.38 12.28
C ARG A 104 -10.59 7.28 10.85
N VAL A 105 -10.53 6.06 10.31
CA VAL A 105 -9.96 5.77 8.99
C VAL A 105 -10.69 6.52 7.88
N ILE A 106 -12.04 6.48 7.88
CA ILE A 106 -12.83 7.15 6.85
C ILE A 106 -12.66 8.67 6.96
N ARG A 107 -12.72 9.25 8.15
CA ARG A 107 -12.59 10.72 8.32
C ARG A 107 -11.22 11.24 7.92
N GLN A 108 -10.15 10.49 8.19
CA GLN A 108 -8.79 10.86 7.80
C GLN A 108 -8.56 10.75 6.28
N ASN A 109 -9.20 9.79 5.62
CA ASN A 109 -8.96 9.49 4.21
C ASN A 109 -10.09 9.93 3.26
N ARG A 110 -11.11 10.63 3.77
CA ARG A 110 -12.32 10.99 3.02
C ARG A 110 -12.10 11.68 1.68
N ASN A 111 -11.01 12.43 1.53
CA ASN A 111 -10.69 13.20 0.32
C ASN A 111 -9.75 12.47 -0.65
N LYS A 112 -9.22 11.31 -0.27
CA LYS A 112 -8.29 10.50 -1.08
C LYS A 112 -8.45 8.99 -0.83
N PRO A 113 -9.68 8.44 -0.81
CA PRO A 113 -9.88 7.02 -0.52
C PRO A 113 -9.31 6.10 -1.61
N ASN A 114 -9.07 6.62 -2.82
CA ASN A 114 -8.44 5.89 -3.93
C ASN A 114 -6.91 5.83 -3.88
N THR A 115 -6.26 6.43 -2.89
CA THR A 115 -4.80 6.41 -2.76
C THR A 115 -4.38 5.47 -1.64
N THR A 116 -3.48 4.53 -1.93
CA THR A 116 -2.86 3.66 -0.93
C THR A 116 -1.35 3.78 -0.99
N GLU A 117 -0.75 3.94 0.18
CA GLU A 117 0.69 3.82 0.37
C GLU A 117 1.02 2.38 0.75
N TYR A 118 2.04 1.83 0.09
CA TYR A 118 2.65 0.55 0.36
C TYR A 118 4.08 0.82 0.84
N ASN A 119 4.39 0.40 2.08
CA ASN A 119 5.68 0.60 2.72
C ASN A 119 6.10 -0.69 3.46
N PHE A 120 7.25 -0.64 4.14
CA PHE A 120 7.81 -1.80 4.85
C PHE A 120 7.45 -1.85 6.33
N ALA A 121 6.67 -0.89 6.84
CA ALA A 121 6.40 -0.75 8.27
C ALA A 121 5.71 -2.01 8.83
N GLY A 122 6.32 -2.57 9.89
CA GLY A 122 5.81 -3.78 10.54
C GLY A 122 6.15 -5.10 9.84
N LEU A 123 6.89 -5.08 8.72
CA LEU A 123 7.35 -6.27 8.00
C LEU A 123 8.75 -6.70 8.48
N GLY A 124 9.12 -7.96 8.27
CA GLY A 124 10.44 -8.51 8.63
C GLY A 124 10.78 -9.81 7.90
N TYR A 125 11.99 -10.34 8.10
CA TYR A 125 12.47 -11.56 7.43
C TYR A 125 12.01 -12.85 8.14
N PRO A 126 11.79 -13.98 7.42
CA PRO A 126 11.67 -14.11 5.96
C PRO A 126 10.28 -13.73 5.44
N GLU A 127 9.40 -13.30 6.35
CA GLU A 127 7.97 -13.07 6.14
C GLU A 127 7.67 -11.65 5.65
N GLY A 128 8.58 -11.01 4.88
CA GLY A 128 8.37 -9.67 4.35
C GLY A 128 7.12 -9.58 3.46
N ASP A 129 6.58 -10.73 3.08
CA ASP A 129 5.36 -10.85 2.29
C ASP A 129 4.21 -9.96 2.84
N PRO A 130 3.66 -9.06 2.00
CA PRO A 130 3.78 -9.09 0.55
C PRO A 130 4.92 -8.22 -0.05
N HIS A 131 5.67 -7.45 0.74
CA HIS A 131 6.69 -6.50 0.26
C HIS A 131 8.12 -6.96 0.60
N LYS A 132 9.05 -6.90 -0.36
CA LYS A 132 10.43 -7.34 -0.09
C LYS A 132 11.48 -6.29 -0.39
N ALA A 133 12.52 -6.21 0.44
CA ALA A 133 13.67 -5.37 0.23
C ALA A 133 14.93 -6.25 0.15
N PHE A 134 15.80 -5.95 -0.81
CA PHE A 134 17.02 -6.70 -1.07
C PHE A 134 18.21 -5.76 -1.20
N GLN A 135 19.40 -6.30 -1.00
CA GLN A 135 20.66 -5.59 -1.18
C GLN A 135 21.70 -6.46 -1.89
N THR A 136 22.58 -5.82 -2.64
CA THR A 136 23.73 -6.47 -3.27
C THR A 136 24.79 -5.45 -3.68
N GLY A 137 25.86 -5.93 -4.30
CA GLY A 137 26.83 -5.10 -5.00
C GLY A 137 27.16 -5.71 -6.35
N ALA A 138 27.31 -4.88 -7.38
CA ALA A 138 27.53 -5.35 -8.74
C ALA A 138 28.14 -4.27 -9.64
N ALA A 139 28.84 -4.68 -10.69
CA ALA A 139 29.33 -3.81 -11.75
C ALA A 139 28.22 -3.21 -12.62
N SER A 140 27.01 -3.76 -12.58
CA SER A 140 25.86 -3.31 -13.36
C SER A 140 24.55 -3.54 -12.61
N GLU A 141 23.49 -2.89 -13.08
CA GLU A 141 22.15 -2.99 -12.51
C GLU A 141 21.58 -4.39 -12.81
N LEU A 142 21.35 -5.19 -11.76
CA LEU A 142 20.80 -6.53 -11.89
C LEU A 142 19.28 -6.48 -12.14
N GLN A 143 18.74 -7.48 -12.82
CA GLN A 143 17.29 -7.66 -12.94
C GLN A 143 16.68 -8.10 -11.60
N PRO A 144 15.38 -7.86 -11.35
CA PRO A 144 14.74 -8.20 -10.08
C PRO A 144 14.91 -9.66 -9.63
N GLU A 145 14.89 -10.62 -10.56
CA GLU A 145 14.95 -12.06 -10.26
C GLU A 145 16.39 -12.61 -10.16
N HIS A 146 17.41 -11.75 -10.27
CA HIS A 146 18.80 -12.21 -10.26
C HIS A 146 19.17 -12.86 -8.91
N ALA A 147 19.80 -14.03 -8.94
CA ALA A 147 20.14 -14.81 -7.74
C ALA A 147 21.15 -14.15 -6.75
N ASN A 148 21.68 -12.98 -7.08
CA ASN A 148 22.67 -12.27 -6.24
C ASN A 148 22.01 -11.30 -5.27
N TRP A 149 20.69 -11.12 -5.35
CA TRP A 149 19.93 -10.34 -4.39
C TRP A 149 19.86 -11.10 -3.05
N ASN A 150 20.27 -10.42 -1.98
CA ASN A 150 20.10 -10.92 -0.63
C ASN A 150 18.99 -10.13 0.04
N GLU A 151 17.96 -10.81 0.54
CA GLU A 151 16.87 -10.16 1.27
C GLU A 151 17.39 -9.56 2.57
N LEU A 152 16.85 -8.41 2.96
CA LEU A 152 17.15 -7.79 4.25
C LEU A 152 16.70 -8.70 5.40
N THR A 153 17.47 -8.71 6.48
CA THR A 153 17.10 -9.34 7.74
C THR A 153 16.04 -8.53 8.49
N SER A 154 15.38 -9.10 9.50
CA SER A 154 14.32 -8.40 10.25
C SER A 154 14.80 -7.12 10.94
N LEU A 155 16.06 -7.07 11.38
CA LEU A 155 16.66 -5.86 11.97
C LEU A 155 16.98 -4.79 10.92
N GLU A 156 17.31 -5.20 9.70
CA GLU A 156 17.54 -4.27 8.59
C GLU A 156 16.22 -3.70 8.06
N TYR A 157 15.14 -4.50 8.01
CA TYR A 157 13.81 -3.98 7.67
C TYR A 157 13.33 -2.89 8.64
N GLN A 158 13.59 -3.04 9.94
CA GLN A 158 13.18 -2.05 10.94
C GLN A 158 13.74 -0.65 10.67
N LYS A 159 14.94 -0.60 10.07
CA LYS A 159 15.64 0.64 9.69
C LYS A 159 15.09 1.29 8.41
N ILE A 160 14.07 0.70 7.78
CA ILE A 160 13.41 1.27 6.60
C ILE A 160 11.90 1.42 6.80
N TRP A 161 11.42 1.32 8.04
CA TRP A 161 9.99 1.40 8.36
C TRP A 161 9.44 2.81 8.29
N TYR A 162 10.25 3.80 8.67
CA TYR A 162 9.83 5.19 8.82
C TYR A 162 10.95 6.12 8.37
N SER A 163 10.57 7.32 7.93
CA SER A 163 11.49 8.46 7.82
C SER A 163 11.78 8.95 9.24
N ASP A 164 12.87 8.46 9.84
CA ASP A 164 13.23 8.71 11.25
C ASP A 164 14.75 8.88 11.49
N ASP A 165 15.52 9.05 10.41
CA ASP A 165 16.98 9.15 10.38
C ASP A 165 17.72 7.87 10.85
N GLN A 166 17.03 6.74 11.11
CA GLN A 166 17.66 5.46 11.43
C GLN A 166 17.89 4.58 10.19
N ARG A 167 18.99 4.84 9.50
CA ARG A 167 19.25 4.26 8.17
C ARG A 167 19.71 2.80 8.19
N HIS A 168 19.21 2.04 7.22
CA HIS A 168 19.90 0.87 6.69
C HIS A 168 21.01 1.31 5.73
N SER A 169 22.11 0.55 5.68
CA SER A 169 23.21 0.87 4.75
C SER A 169 23.80 -0.37 4.12
N LYS A 170 24.11 -0.28 2.82
CA LYS A 170 24.83 -1.30 2.06
C LYS A 170 26.17 -0.74 1.62
N SER A 171 27.25 -1.27 2.18
CA SER A 171 28.62 -0.99 1.74
C SER A 171 29.11 -2.05 0.74
N HIS A 172 29.82 -1.62 -0.29
CA HIS A 172 30.44 -2.48 -1.29
C HIS A 172 31.80 -1.94 -1.73
N ASN A 173 32.83 -2.79 -1.74
CA ASN A 173 34.23 -2.36 -1.94
C ASN A 173 34.93 -3.19 -3.03
N ILE A 174 34.30 -3.27 -4.20
CA ILE A 174 34.91 -3.89 -5.39
C ILE A 174 35.07 -2.79 -6.45
N ASN A 175 36.27 -2.67 -7.00
CA ASN A 175 36.60 -1.63 -7.97
C ASN A 175 35.64 -1.66 -9.18
N GLY A 176 35.02 -0.53 -9.48
CA GLY A 176 34.05 -0.37 -10.56
C GLY A 176 32.64 -0.86 -10.24
N GLU A 177 32.38 -1.35 -9.02
CA GLU A 177 31.07 -1.84 -8.60
C GLU A 177 30.33 -0.87 -7.69
N TYR A 178 29.01 -0.97 -7.73
CA TYR A 178 28.08 -0.10 -7.01
C TYR A 178 27.49 -0.84 -5.82
N ALA A 179 27.02 -0.09 -4.82
CA ALA A 179 26.08 -0.63 -3.82
C ALA A 179 24.65 -0.48 -4.34
N LEU A 180 23.85 -1.55 -4.28
CA LEU A 180 22.49 -1.60 -4.80
C LEU A 180 21.51 -2.03 -3.70
N MET A 181 20.32 -1.46 -3.71
CA MET A 181 19.14 -1.90 -2.98
C MET A 181 17.95 -2.03 -3.94
N LEU A 182 17.11 -3.04 -3.73
CA LEU A 182 15.93 -3.33 -4.54
C LEU A 182 14.71 -3.44 -3.64
N PHE A 183 13.64 -2.73 -4.01
CA PHE A 183 12.38 -2.72 -3.27
C PHE A 183 11.26 -3.26 -4.15
N ARG A 184 10.53 -4.24 -3.62
CA ARG A 184 9.40 -4.92 -4.25
C ARG A 184 8.12 -4.59 -3.49
N PHE A 185 7.18 -3.95 -4.17
CA PHE A 185 5.90 -3.59 -3.58
C PHE A 185 4.76 -4.39 -4.21
N LYS A 186 4.08 -5.25 -3.45
CA LYS A 186 2.82 -5.87 -3.90
C LYS A 186 1.70 -4.86 -3.84
N ILE A 187 1.05 -4.61 -4.97
CA ILE A 187 -0.14 -3.77 -5.01
C ILE A 187 -1.39 -4.65 -5.01
N GLU A 188 -2.46 -4.17 -4.37
CA GLU A 188 -3.75 -4.87 -4.29
C GLU A 188 -4.73 -4.38 -5.35
N SER A 189 -4.40 -3.27 -6.01
CA SER A 189 -5.21 -2.68 -7.07
C SER A 189 -5.02 -3.45 -8.37
N ARG A 190 -6.10 -3.61 -9.15
CA ARG A 190 -5.98 -4.17 -10.50
C ARG A 190 -5.17 -3.22 -11.38
N GLU A 191 -4.16 -3.72 -12.08
CA GLU A 191 -3.25 -2.96 -12.95
C GLU A 191 -3.96 -1.95 -13.87
N LYS A 192 -5.02 -2.36 -14.57
CA LYS A 192 -5.78 -1.49 -15.49
C LYS A 192 -6.56 -0.38 -14.80
N ALA A 193 -6.79 -0.50 -13.49
CA ALA A 193 -7.45 0.53 -12.71
C ALA A 193 -6.49 1.57 -12.13
N VAL A 194 -5.17 1.32 -12.19
CA VAL A 194 -4.17 2.26 -11.69
C VAL A 194 -4.14 3.51 -12.57
N LYS A 195 -4.13 4.67 -11.92
CA LYS A 195 -4.07 6.01 -12.52
C LYS A 195 -2.68 6.63 -12.39
N GLN A 196 -2.01 6.35 -11.29
CA GLN A 196 -0.69 6.89 -10.98
C GLN A 196 0.05 5.96 -10.02
N ILE A 197 1.36 5.83 -10.24
CA ILE A 197 2.29 5.19 -9.32
C ILE A 197 3.33 6.24 -8.94
N VAL A 198 3.57 6.42 -7.65
CA VAL A 198 4.62 7.29 -7.12
C VAL A 198 5.54 6.43 -6.26
N LEU A 199 6.78 6.27 -6.68
CA LEU A 199 7.81 5.55 -5.93
C LEU A 199 8.75 6.56 -5.30
N SER A 200 9.02 6.42 -4.02
CA SER A 200 9.92 7.31 -3.28
C SER A 200 10.99 6.49 -2.58
N PHE A 201 12.22 7.00 -2.65
CA PHE A 201 13.37 6.53 -1.90
C PHE A 201 13.94 7.71 -1.12
N GLU A 202 14.18 7.52 0.17
CA GLU A 202 14.80 8.50 1.05
C GLU A 202 16.14 7.96 1.54
N GLY A 203 17.20 8.72 1.27
CA GLY A 203 18.56 8.35 1.61
C GLY A 203 19.57 8.98 0.66
N TYR A 204 20.83 8.56 0.74
CA TYR A 204 21.90 9.08 -0.10
C TYR A 204 22.97 8.03 -0.38
N GLY A 205 23.79 8.28 -1.40
CA GLY A 205 24.96 7.47 -1.72
C GLY A 205 26.26 8.20 -1.43
N SER A 206 27.27 7.49 -0.95
CA SER A 206 28.64 7.99 -0.78
C SER A 206 29.63 7.06 -1.47
N ALA A 207 30.55 7.62 -2.23
CA ALA A 207 31.55 6.88 -3.00
C ALA A 207 32.77 7.79 -3.24
N PRO A 208 33.92 7.25 -3.70
CA PRO A 208 35.19 7.99 -3.77
C PRO A 208 35.13 9.26 -4.65
N VAL A 209 34.32 9.22 -5.71
CA VAL A 209 34.18 10.32 -6.68
C VAL A 209 33.13 11.36 -6.25
N GLY A 210 32.35 11.06 -5.21
CA GLY A 210 31.35 11.97 -4.66
C GLY A 210 30.05 11.28 -4.25
N PHE A 211 29.12 12.11 -3.79
CA PHE A 211 27.81 11.68 -3.33
C PHE A 211 26.81 11.48 -4.48
N GLY A 212 25.73 10.79 -4.16
CA GLY A 212 24.54 10.71 -4.99
C GLY A 212 23.96 9.30 -5.12
N VAL A 213 22.66 9.28 -5.37
CA VAL A 213 21.88 8.06 -5.60
C VAL A 213 21.22 8.13 -6.98
N THR A 214 21.13 6.99 -7.65
CA THR A 214 20.32 6.82 -8.86
C THR A 214 19.21 5.84 -8.56
N VAL A 215 17.96 6.24 -8.81
CA VAL A 215 16.78 5.39 -8.68
C VAL A 215 16.10 5.13 -10.02
N LYS A 216 15.55 3.92 -10.20
CA LYS A 216 14.89 3.48 -11.44
C LYS A 216 13.72 2.55 -11.16
N VAL A 217 12.80 2.43 -12.11
CA VAL A 217 11.65 1.51 -12.04
C VAL A 217 11.81 0.40 -13.07
N TRP A 218 11.44 -0.83 -12.71
CA TRP A 218 11.46 -1.96 -13.64
C TRP A 218 10.28 -1.89 -14.61
N ASN A 219 10.57 -1.86 -15.91
CA ASN A 219 9.59 -2.12 -16.95
C ASN A 219 9.69 -3.61 -17.32
N HIS A 220 8.70 -4.41 -16.91
CA HIS A 220 8.74 -5.86 -17.08
C HIS A 220 8.50 -6.29 -18.54
N VAL A 221 7.78 -5.46 -19.31
CA VAL A 221 7.52 -5.71 -20.75
C VAL A 221 8.80 -5.49 -21.57
N ALA A 222 9.55 -4.42 -21.26
CA ALA A 222 10.82 -4.10 -21.91
C ALA A 222 12.00 -4.91 -21.34
N GLY A 223 11.84 -5.54 -20.17
CA GLY A 223 12.92 -6.23 -19.46
C GLY A 223 14.06 -5.28 -19.07
N ALA A 224 13.75 -4.04 -18.68
CA ALA A 224 14.75 -3.01 -18.45
C ALA A 224 14.37 -2.02 -17.33
N TRP A 225 15.39 -1.49 -16.66
CA TRP A 225 15.27 -0.36 -15.74
C TRP A 225 15.06 0.95 -16.51
N GLN A 226 14.00 1.69 -16.18
CA GLN A 226 13.60 2.94 -16.84
C GLN A 226 13.29 4.06 -15.83
N ASN A 227 12.99 5.26 -16.33
CA ASN A 227 12.63 6.46 -15.55
C ASN A 227 13.68 6.85 -14.50
N ALA A 228 14.96 6.88 -14.90
CA ALA A 228 16.05 7.23 -13.99
C ALA A 228 15.88 8.62 -13.39
N HIS A 229 15.92 8.71 -12.07
CA HIS A 229 15.99 9.95 -11.30
C HIS A 229 17.22 9.92 -10.40
N TYR A 230 17.74 11.09 -10.08
CA TYR A 230 19.01 11.26 -9.41
C TYR A 230 18.84 12.11 -8.17
N GLY A 231 19.51 11.68 -7.11
CA GLY A 231 19.82 12.49 -5.96
C GLY A 231 21.30 12.86 -5.94
N THR A 232 21.63 14.04 -5.43
CA THR A 232 23.00 14.58 -5.40
C THR A 232 23.46 15.05 -4.03
N ASP A 233 22.59 14.99 -3.03
CA ASP A 233 22.87 15.54 -1.71
C ASP A 233 23.83 14.64 -0.91
N GLU A 234 24.52 15.26 0.05
CA GLU A 234 25.47 14.60 0.96
C GLU A 234 24.81 14.08 2.25
N ALA A 235 23.49 14.30 2.37
CA ALA A 235 22.63 13.87 3.45
C ALA A 235 21.31 13.34 2.86
N ASP A 236 20.37 12.92 3.71
CA ASP A 236 19.10 12.36 3.22
C ASP A 236 18.35 13.33 2.33
N GLU A 237 18.02 12.82 1.14
CA GLU A 237 17.15 13.44 0.18
C GLU A 237 16.07 12.43 -0.23
N THR A 238 14.88 12.93 -0.56
CA THR A 238 13.82 12.10 -1.12
C THR A 238 13.85 12.18 -2.64
N VAL A 239 14.17 11.07 -3.30
CA VAL A 239 14.11 10.94 -4.76
C VAL A 239 12.82 10.23 -5.14
N THR A 240 11.99 10.90 -5.94
CA THR A 240 10.65 10.43 -6.33
C THR A 240 10.54 10.20 -7.82
N ILE A 241 9.95 9.06 -8.22
CA ILE A 241 9.55 8.76 -9.59
C ILE A 241 8.02 8.75 -9.66
N THR A 242 7.44 9.55 -10.56
CA THR A 242 5.99 9.58 -10.81
C THR A 242 5.67 9.03 -12.20
N LEU A 243 4.87 7.96 -12.25
CA LEU A 243 4.39 7.33 -13.47
C LEU A 243 2.90 7.64 -13.67
N THR A 244 2.53 8.05 -14.89
CA THR A 244 1.12 8.39 -15.26
C THR A 244 0.69 7.78 -16.60
N SER A 245 1.56 7.04 -17.27
CA SER A 245 1.32 6.42 -18.58
C SER A 245 1.99 5.05 -18.65
N ASN A 246 1.45 4.15 -19.48
CA ASN A 246 1.95 2.78 -19.66
C ASN A 246 2.12 2.04 -18.31
N LEU A 247 1.19 2.28 -17.38
CA LEU A 247 1.30 1.82 -15.99
C LEU A 247 1.33 0.30 -15.87
N THR A 248 0.65 -0.39 -16.78
CA THR A 248 0.69 -1.85 -16.89
C THR A 248 2.12 -2.35 -17.08
N ASP A 249 2.97 -1.64 -17.83
CA ASP A 249 4.35 -2.09 -18.09
C ASP A 249 5.23 -2.13 -16.83
N TYR A 250 4.80 -1.46 -15.75
CA TYR A 250 5.51 -1.38 -14.47
C TYR A 250 4.86 -2.18 -13.34
N ILE A 251 3.76 -2.89 -13.62
CA ILE A 251 3.08 -3.79 -12.70
C ILE A 251 3.14 -5.17 -13.32
N ASP A 252 3.91 -6.09 -12.75
CA ASP A 252 4.04 -7.44 -13.32
C ASP A 252 2.79 -8.31 -13.10
N ASP A 253 2.81 -9.51 -13.68
CA ASP A 253 1.71 -10.49 -13.59
C ASP A 253 1.39 -10.92 -12.15
N GLU A 254 2.36 -10.76 -11.24
CA GLU A 254 2.24 -10.98 -9.81
C GLU A 254 1.94 -9.68 -9.05
N GLN A 255 1.47 -8.63 -9.71
CA GLN A 255 1.12 -7.33 -9.12
C GLN A 255 2.25 -6.69 -8.30
N TYR A 256 3.51 -6.93 -8.65
CA TYR A 256 4.64 -6.25 -8.04
C TYR A 256 5.06 -5.03 -8.87
N VAL A 257 5.46 -4.00 -8.13
CA VAL A 257 6.14 -2.81 -8.65
C VAL A 257 7.53 -2.78 -8.02
N TRP A 258 8.56 -2.56 -8.84
CA TRP A 258 9.96 -2.65 -8.41
C TRP A 258 10.68 -1.32 -8.53
N LEU A 259 11.34 -0.91 -7.45
CA LEU A 259 12.21 0.26 -7.38
C LEU A 259 13.64 -0.19 -7.10
N LEU A 260 14.55 0.19 -7.98
CA LEU A 260 15.99 0.06 -7.76
C LEU A 260 16.54 1.37 -7.22
N ALA A 261 17.40 1.29 -6.21
CA ALA A 261 18.29 2.37 -5.78
C ALA A 261 19.74 1.89 -5.83
N ARG A 262 20.64 2.73 -6.32
CA ARG A 262 22.08 2.45 -6.29
C ARG A 262 22.88 3.72 -6.07
N THR A 263 24.12 3.57 -5.58
CA THR A 263 25.06 4.69 -5.62
C THR A 263 25.24 5.18 -7.05
N THR A 264 25.32 6.50 -7.24
CA THR A 264 25.56 7.09 -8.56
C THR A 264 26.97 6.75 -9.05
N ASN A 265 27.94 6.75 -8.14
CA ASN A 265 29.34 6.45 -8.40
C ASN A 265 29.74 5.07 -7.84
N PRO A 266 30.67 4.34 -8.49
CA PRO A 266 31.16 3.05 -8.01
C PRO A 266 32.27 3.20 -6.97
N SER A 267 32.62 2.11 -6.31
CA SER A 267 33.85 1.99 -5.51
C SER A 267 35.09 2.00 -6.42
N ASP A 268 36.23 2.45 -5.88
CA ASP A 268 37.54 2.35 -6.53
C ASP A 268 38.35 1.12 -6.05
N GLY A 269 37.73 0.25 -5.24
CA GLY A 269 38.35 -0.93 -4.63
C GLY A 269 39.22 -0.65 -3.40
N MET A 270 39.42 0.61 -3.02
CA MET A 270 40.06 1.02 -1.77
C MET A 270 39.05 1.65 -0.81
N THR A 271 38.17 2.49 -1.35
CA THR A 271 37.10 3.20 -0.68
C THR A 271 35.76 2.66 -1.19
N SER A 272 34.90 2.25 -0.25
CA SER A 272 33.61 1.64 -0.57
C SER A 272 32.65 2.63 -1.23
N ALA A 273 31.79 2.12 -2.10
CA ALA A 273 30.50 2.72 -2.38
C ALA A 273 29.52 2.29 -1.28
N ILE A 274 28.85 3.25 -0.66
CA ILE A 274 27.89 3.02 0.43
C ILE A 274 26.57 3.67 0.05
N LEU A 275 25.50 2.87 0.04
CA LEU A 275 24.13 3.36 -0.12
C LEU A 275 23.44 3.36 1.24
N TYR A 276 22.89 4.50 1.63
CA TYR A 276 22.07 4.66 2.83
C TYR A 276 20.60 4.79 2.43
N CYS A 277 19.72 4.12 3.17
CA CYS A 277 18.28 4.17 2.97
C CYS A 277 17.62 4.36 4.34
N ASP A 278 16.81 5.39 4.47
CA ASP A 278 15.98 5.65 5.64
C ASP A 278 14.55 5.17 5.41
N TYR A 279 13.99 5.42 4.23
CA TYR A 279 12.61 5.06 3.93
C TYR A 279 12.40 4.78 2.43
N ALA A 280 11.50 3.85 2.12
CA ALA A 280 11.07 3.60 0.76
C ALA A 280 9.58 3.24 0.71
N CYS A 281 8.83 3.86 -0.20
CA CYS A 281 7.40 3.58 -0.35
C CYS A 281 6.94 3.65 -1.80
N CYS A 282 5.79 3.01 -2.04
CA CYS A 282 5.05 3.07 -3.29
C CYS A 282 3.64 3.57 -3.00
N THR A 283 3.29 4.73 -3.53
CA THR A 283 1.92 5.26 -3.47
C THR A 283 1.21 5.00 -4.79
N VAL A 284 0.10 4.28 -4.73
CA VAL A 284 -0.75 3.97 -5.88
C VAL A 284 -2.06 4.72 -5.77
N THR A 285 -2.41 5.45 -6.82
CA THR A 285 -3.73 6.05 -6.98
C THR A 285 -4.47 5.34 -8.10
N VAL A 286 -5.72 4.96 -7.83
CA VAL A 286 -6.58 4.30 -8.82
C VAL A 286 -7.66 5.23 -9.38
N ASN A 287 -8.21 4.85 -10.52
CA ASN A 287 -9.42 5.40 -11.10
C ASN A 287 -10.65 4.89 -10.34
N GLY A 288 -10.87 5.36 -9.12
CA GLY A 288 -11.97 4.90 -8.25
C GLY A 288 -12.71 6.06 -7.58
N ILE A 289 -13.38 5.77 -6.46
CA ILE A 289 -14.00 6.81 -5.63
C ILE A 289 -12.95 7.82 -5.17
N THR A 290 -13.22 9.10 -5.39
CA THR A 290 -12.33 10.21 -4.99
C THR A 290 -12.79 10.85 -3.69
N TYR A 291 -13.97 10.46 -3.20
CA TYR A 291 -14.49 10.88 -1.91
C TYR A 291 -15.31 9.78 -1.25
N LEU A 292 -15.23 9.71 0.08
CA LEU A 292 -15.97 8.77 0.92
C LEU A 292 -16.27 9.41 2.28
N ASP A 293 -17.51 9.37 2.74
CA ASP A 293 -17.85 9.81 4.10
C ASP A 293 -18.95 8.97 4.75
N ILE A 294 -19.01 9.02 6.08
CA ILE A 294 -20.02 8.34 6.88
C ILE A 294 -21.29 9.20 6.92
N VAL A 295 -22.41 8.61 6.50
CA VAL A 295 -23.73 9.24 6.61
C VAL A 295 -24.35 8.94 7.96
N SER A 296 -24.34 7.67 8.36
CA SER A 296 -24.90 7.20 9.62
C SER A 296 -24.36 5.82 9.97
N PHE A 297 -24.53 5.41 11.22
CA PHE A 297 -24.37 4.02 11.63
C PHE A 297 -25.38 3.67 12.73
N ARG A 298 -25.70 2.39 12.86
CA ARG A 298 -26.60 1.88 13.91
C ARG A 298 -26.18 0.49 14.36
N ASP A 299 -26.47 0.19 15.61
CA ASP A 299 -26.31 -1.15 16.15
C ASP A 299 -27.50 -2.03 15.76
N ALA A 300 -27.20 -3.25 15.35
CA ALA A 300 -28.14 -4.26 14.87
C ALA A 300 -27.77 -5.64 15.43
N ASP A 301 -27.43 -5.66 16.73
CA ASP A 301 -27.01 -6.85 17.45
C ASP A 301 -28.08 -7.95 17.39
N ARG A 302 -27.64 -9.21 17.23
CA ARG A 302 -28.46 -10.42 17.31
C ARG A 302 -28.07 -11.19 18.56
N VAL A 303 -28.81 -10.94 19.63
CA VAL A 303 -28.61 -11.52 20.98
C VAL A 303 -29.74 -12.45 21.39
N ASP A 304 -30.64 -12.75 20.46
CA ASP A 304 -31.80 -13.61 20.62
C ASP A 304 -31.41 -15.10 20.64
N THR A 305 -30.31 -15.47 19.98
CA THR A 305 -29.80 -16.85 19.93
C THR A 305 -28.30 -16.89 20.13
N LYS A 306 -27.80 -17.96 20.77
CA LYS A 306 -26.35 -18.18 20.93
C LYS A 306 -25.74 -18.83 19.68
N PRO A 307 -24.51 -18.48 19.29
CA PRO A 307 -23.66 -17.45 19.89
C PRO A 307 -24.20 -16.04 19.59
N PHE A 308 -24.04 -15.13 20.55
CA PHE A 308 -24.41 -13.72 20.34
C PHE A 308 -23.55 -13.10 19.24
N ILE A 309 -24.20 -12.37 18.35
CA ILE A 309 -23.55 -11.66 17.25
C ILE A 309 -23.77 -10.18 17.46
N TYR A 310 -22.69 -9.45 17.72
CA TYR A 310 -22.72 -7.99 17.80
C TYR A 310 -22.47 -7.43 16.41
N ARG A 311 -23.33 -6.52 15.98
CA ARG A 311 -23.29 -5.97 14.62
C ARG A 311 -23.53 -4.47 14.64
N THR A 312 -22.69 -3.73 13.92
CA THR A 312 -22.97 -2.32 13.58
C THR A 312 -23.01 -2.17 12.06
N GLU A 313 -24.04 -1.49 11.56
CA GLU A 313 -24.24 -1.21 10.14
C GLU A 313 -23.98 0.28 9.89
N PHE A 314 -22.99 0.59 9.06
CA PHE A 314 -22.69 1.91 8.54
C PHE A 314 -23.33 2.11 7.17
N THR A 315 -23.81 3.33 6.93
CA THR A 315 -24.13 3.84 5.60
C THR A 315 -23.07 4.86 5.21
N LEU A 316 -22.38 4.62 4.10
CA LEU A 316 -21.38 5.51 3.54
C LEU A 316 -21.88 6.11 2.24
N LYS A 317 -21.45 7.33 1.95
CA LYS A 317 -21.66 7.99 0.65
C LYS A 317 -20.31 8.21 -0.03
N SER A 318 -20.26 7.94 -1.31
CA SER A 318 -19.05 8.14 -2.12
C SER A 318 -19.37 8.85 -3.42
N TRP A 319 -18.33 9.42 -4.04
CA TRP A 319 -18.40 9.83 -5.44
C TRP A 319 -17.09 9.64 -6.16
N CYS A 320 -17.18 9.42 -7.47
CA CYS A 320 -16.07 9.53 -8.41
C CYS A 320 -16.47 10.40 -9.61
N PHE A 321 -15.45 10.91 -10.28
CA PHE A 321 -15.56 11.58 -11.57
C PHE A 321 -14.82 10.75 -12.60
N GLU A 322 -15.44 10.55 -13.75
CA GLU A 322 -14.89 9.78 -14.85
C GLU A 322 -15.01 10.59 -16.13
N ASP A 323 -13.96 10.54 -16.95
CA ASP A 323 -13.96 10.99 -18.32
C ASP A 323 -14.07 9.75 -19.22
N VAL A 324 -15.23 9.52 -19.81
CA VAL A 324 -15.49 8.31 -20.61
C VAL A 324 -14.92 8.39 -22.04
N GLY A 325 -14.31 9.52 -22.41
CA GLY A 325 -13.80 9.74 -23.76
C GLY A 325 -14.92 9.83 -24.81
N GLY A 326 -14.64 10.57 -25.88
CA GLY A 326 -15.56 10.76 -26.98
C GLY A 326 -15.07 11.88 -27.88
N VAL A 327 -14.56 11.52 -29.06
CA VAL A 327 -14.48 12.46 -30.18
C VAL A 327 -15.89 12.47 -30.76
N PHE A 328 -16.60 13.58 -30.60
CA PHE A 328 -17.86 13.81 -31.30
C PHE A 328 -17.57 14.34 -32.70
#